data_AF-C5LHL8-F1
#
_entry.id   AF-C5LHL8-F1
#
_cell.length_a   1.000
_cell.length_b   1.000
_cell.length_c   1.000
_cell.angle_alpha   90.00
_cell.angle_beta   90.00
_cell.angle_gamma   90.00
#
_symmetry.space_group_name_H-M   'P 1'
#
loop_
_entity.id
_entity.type
_entity.pdbx_description
1 polymer ?
#
loop_
_entity_poly.entity_id
_entity_poly.type
_entity_poly.pdbx_seq_one_letter_code
_entity_poly.pdbx_strand_id
1 'polypeptide(L)'
;IVWEAFDRKGELRAIAGGGRYDRLLSLYGAPSEIPCVGFGFGDCVIYELLLERGLLPEIPHRVDFVVAAYKGMYGQALEVAAGLR
;
A
#
# COMPACT_ATOMS: atom_id res chain seq x y z
N ILE A 1 17.49 13.33 -15.26
CA ILE A 1 16.05 13.74 -15.20
C ILE A 1 15.61 13.58 -13.76
N VAL A 2 14.91 14.57 -13.21
CA VAL A 2 14.27 14.54 -11.88
C VAL A 2 12.84 15.06 -12.03
N TRP A 3 11.91 14.53 -11.23
CA TRP A 3 10.50 14.89 -11.28
C TRP A 3 9.84 14.77 -9.91
N GLU A 4 8.73 15.48 -9.73
CA GLU A 4 7.93 15.48 -8.52
C GLU A 4 6.44 15.63 -8.87
N ALA A 5 5.57 14.92 -8.16
CA ALA A 5 4.13 14.95 -8.33
C ALA A 5 3.47 15.71 -7.16
N PHE A 6 2.61 16.67 -7.51
CA PHE A 6 1.95 17.55 -6.57
C PHE A 6 0.45 17.58 -6.80
N ASP A 7 -0.30 17.95 -5.76
CA ASP A 7 -1.65 18.46 -5.96
C ASP A 7 -1.58 19.75 -6.79
N ARG A 8 -2.43 19.87 -7.80
CA ARG A 8 -2.60 21.08 -8.61
C ARG A 8 -3.08 22.28 -7.80
N LYS A 9 -3.71 22.06 -6.63
CA LYS A 9 -4.06 23.13 -5.70
C LYS A 9 -2.86 23.69 -4.93
N GLY A 10 -1.76 22.93 -4.83
CA GLY A 10 -0.55 23.34 -4.12
C GLY A 10 -0.67 23.39 -2.59
N GLU A 11 -1.71 22.78 -2.02
CA GLU A 11 -1.98 22.81 -0.56
C GLU A 11 -1.17 21.74 0.20
N LEU A 12 -0.88 20.61 -0.44
CA LEU A 12 -0.14 19.49 0.14
C LEU A 12 1.33 19.46 -0.33
N ARG A 13 2.15 18.73 0.44
CA ARG A 13 3.53 18.39 0.06
C ARG A 13 3.56 17.48 -1.17
N ALA A 14 4.76 17.15 -1.64
CA ALA A 14 4.98 16.19 -2.70
C ALA A 14 4.31 14.84 -2.40
N ILE A 15 3.57 14.32 -3.37
CA ILE A 15 2.90 13.01 -3.29
C ILE A 15 3.92 11.90 -3.60
N ALA A 16 4.70 12.12 -4.66
CA ALA A 16 5.74 11.22 -5.11
C ALA A 16 6.86 12.02 -5.78
N GLY A 17 8.07 11.47 -5.80
CA GLY A 17 9.21 12.12 -6.43
C GLY A 17 10.28 11.11 -6.80
N GLY A 18 11.01 11.41 -7.87
CA GLY A 18 11.98 10.47 -8.40
C GLY A 18 12.93 11.08 -9.40
N GLY A 19 13.83 10.24 -9.91
CA GLY A 19 14.84 10.68 -10.84
C GLY A 19 15.78 9.57 -11.28
N ARG A 20 16.62 9.93 -12.24
CA ARG A 20 17.69 9.09 -12.77
C ARG A 20 18.96 9.29 -11.95
N TYR A 21 19.61 8.19 -11.57
CA TYR A 21 20.79 8.15 -10.71
C TYR A 21 21.82 7.10 -11.18
N ASP A 22 22.43 7.34 -12.32
CA ASP A 22 23.31 6.37 -13.01
C ASP A 22 24.61 6.02 -12.27
N ARG A 23 25.01 6.85 -11.30
CA ARG A 23 26.27 6.67 -10.56
C ARG A 23 26.10 6.06 -9.18
N LEU A 24 24.87 5.73 -8.77
CA LEU A 24 24.61 5.20 -7.44
C LEU A 24 25.42 3.91 -7.20
N LEU A 25 25.34 2.96 -8.12
CA LEU A 25 26.04 1.68 -7.96
C LEU A 25 27.56 1.80 -8.15
N SER A 26 28.03 2.79 -8.92
CA SER A 26 29.46 3.08 -9.03
C SER A 26 30.07 3.49 -7.68
N LEU A 27 29.33 4.25 -6.86
CA LEU A 27 29.75 4.60 -5.49
C LEU A 27 29.86 3.38 -4.58
N TYR A 28 29.19 2.27 -4.92
CA TYR A 28 29.16 1.01 -4.17
C TYR A 28 30.09 -0.05 -4.76
N GLY A 29 30.96 0.32 -5.72
CA GLY A 29 32.00 -0.56 -6.27
C GLY A 29 31.59 -1.36 -7.51
N ALA A 30 30.52 -0.95 -8.22
CA ALA A 30 30.18 -1.58 -9.49
C ALA A 30 31.33 -1.45 -10.53
N PRO A 31 31.65 -2.51 -11.29
CA PRO A 31 32.78 -2.52 -12.23
C PRO A 31 32.57 -1.63 -13.47
N SER A 32 31.34 -1.17 -13.69
CA SER A 32 30.97 -0.23 -14.75
C SER A 32 29.76 0.59 -14.29
N GLU A 33 29.51 1.73 -14.92
CA GLU A 33 28.31 2.52 -14.62
C GLU A 33 27.04 1.76 -15.00
N ILE A 34 26.11 1.67 -14.06
CA ILE A 34 24.82 1.00 -14.24
C ILE A 34 23.74 2.08 -14.16
N PRO A 35 23.10 2.44 -15.29
CA PRO A 35 22.07 3.47 -15.29
C PRO A 35 20.85 3.02 -14.50
N CYS A 36 20.38 3.86 -13.59
CA CYS A 36 19.25 3.56 -12.71
C CYS A 36 18.25 4.71 -12.69
N VAL A 37 16.98 4.38 -12.50
CA VAL A 37 15.89 5.34 -12.29
C VAL A 37 14.91 4.75 -11.30
N GLY A 38 14.32 5.60 -10.47
CA GLY A 38 13.36 5.19 -9.47
C GLY A 38 12.63 6.40 -8.87
N PHE A 39 11.62 6.11 -8.08
CA PHE A 39 10.84 7.11 -7.36
C PHE A 39 10.35 6.54 -6.04
N GLY A 40 10.08 7.44 -5.10
CA GLY A 40 9.39 7.14 -3.84
C GLY A 40 7.96 7.64 -3.91
N PHE A 41 7.05 6.87 -3.31
CA PHE A 41 5.64 7.23 -3.16
C PHE A 41 5.29 7.06 -1.68
N GLY A 42 5.06 8.17 -0.99
CA GLY A 42 4.70 8.16 0.44
C GLY A 42 3.22 7.88 0.66
N ASP A 43 2.88 7.24 1.78
CA ASP A 43 1.52 6.87 2.16
C ASP A 43 0.73 8.03 2.79
N CYS A 44 1.36 8.86 3.64
CA CYS A 44 0.64 9.92 4.35
C CYS A 44 0.02 10.97 3.42
N VAL A 45 0.80 11.50 2.47
CA VAL A 45 0.36 12.63 1.62
C VAL A 45 -0.70 12.18 0.61
N ILE A 46 -0.59 10.96 0.06
CA ILE A 46 -1.65 10.44 -0.81
C ILE A 46 -2.92 10.15 -0.02
N TYR A 47 -2.80 9.68 1.21
CA TYR A 47 -3.96 9.41 2.06
C TYR A 47 -4.72 10.71 2.36
N GLU A 48 -4.01 11.77 2.77
CA GLU A 48 -4.57 13.11 2.98
C GLU A 48 -5.26 13.62 1.69
N LEU A 49 -4.61 13.51 0.53
CA LEU A 49 -5.16 13.92 -0.77
C LEU A 49 -6.46 13.18 -1.11
N LEU A 50 -6.51 11.87 -0.89
CA LEU A 50 -7.68 11.04 -1.16
C LEU A 50 -8.81 11.35 -0.17
N LEU A 51 -8.49 11.59 1.09
CA LEU A 51 -9.44 11.97 2.13
C LEU A 51 -10.10 13.32 1.80
N GLU A 52 -9.31 14.35 1.48
CA GLU A 52 -9.81 15.68 1.11
C GLU A 52 -10.68 15.68 -0.15
N ARG A 53 -10.43 14.74 -1.06
CA ARG A 53 -11.22 14.56 -2.29
C ARG A 53 -12.43 13.65 -2.11
N GLY A 54 -12.62 13.05 -0.93
CA GLY A 54 -13.71 12.09 -0.70
C GLY A 54 -13.57 10.82 -1.54
N LEU A 55 -12.34 10.40 -1.85
CA LEU A 55 -12.04 9.23 -2.70
C LEU A 55 -11.65 7.98 -1.90
N LEU A 56 -11.60 8.05 -0.57
CA LEU A 56 -11.40 6.88 0.27
C LEU A 56 -12.74 6.13 0.43
N PRO A 57 -12.88 4.90 -0.10
CA PRO A 57 -14.09 4.12 0.10
C PRO A 57 -14.17 3.64 1.55
N GLU A 58 -15.39 3.51 2.07
CA GLU A 58 -15.61 2.78 3.32
C GLU A 58 -15.46 1.28 3.08
N ILE A 59 -14.51 0.66 3.77
CA ILE A 59 -14.27 -0.79 3.72
C ILE A 59 -14.61 -1.36 5.10
N PRO A 60 -15.88 -1.68 5.37
CA PRO A 60 -16.27 -2.26 6.65
C PRO A 60 -15.67 -3.66 6.81
N HIS A 61 -15.28 -4.01 8.04
CA HIS A 61 -14.89 -5.37 8.37
C HIS A 61 -16.10 -6.30 8.18
N ARG A 62 -15.98 -7.25 7.25
CA ARG A 62 -17.03 -8.22 6.92
C ARG A 62 -16.45 -9.63 6.95
N VAL A 63 -17.29 -10.56 7.38
CA VAL A 63 -17.06 -12.00 7.29
C VAL A 63 -18.31 -12.61 6.66
N ASP A 64 -18.14 -13.62 5.81
CA ASP A 64 -19.28 -14.28 5.15
C ASP A 64 -20.09 -15.11 6.15
N PHE A 65 -19.40 -15.77 7.09
CA PHE A 65 -20.02 -16.62 8.10
C PHE A 65 -19.35 -16.45 9.47
N VAL A 66 -20.16 -16.51 10.52
CA VAL A 66 -19.71 -16.71 11.91
C VAL A 66 -20.30 -18.02 12.40
N VAL A 67 -19.44 -18.98 12.73
CA VAL A 67 -19.88 -20.28 13.25
C VAL A 67 -19.80 -20.25 14.78
N ALA A 68 -20.96 -20.33 15.43
CA ALA A 68 -21.08 -20.35 16.89
C ALA A 68 -21.53 -21.74 17.37
N ALA A 69 -20.73 -22.38 18.22
CA ALA A 69 -21.05 -23.69 18.77
C ALA A 69 -22.13 -23.57 19.87
N TYR A 70 -23.20 -24.36 19.76
CA TYR A 70 -24.10 -24.61 20.88
C TYR A 70 -23.54 -25.73 21.77
N LYS A 71 -23.94 -25.77 23.06
CA LYS A 71 -23.38 -26.64 24.11
C LYS A 71 -22.94 -28.04 23.62
N GLY A 72 -21.66 -28.35 23.80
CA GLY A 72 -21.10 -29.66 23.43
C GLY A 72 -20.85 -29.88 21.93
N MET A 73 -21.22 -28.93 21.06
CA MET A 73 -21.08 -29.06 19.60
C MET A 73 -19.80 -28.44 19.03
N TYR A 74 -18.76 -28.29 19.85
CA TYR A 74 -17.53 -27.60 19.42
C TYR A 74 -16.84 -28.31 18.24
N GLY A 75 -16.82 -29.65 18.25
CA GLY A 75 -16.25 -30.45 17.14
C GLY A 75 -17.00 -30.23 15.82
N GLN A 76 -18.33 -30.30 15.85
CA GLN A 76 -19.16 -30.09 14.66
C GLN A 76 -19.09 -28.64 14.15
N ALA A 77 -19.04 -27.67 15.07
CA ALA A 77 -18.83 -26.26 14.70
C ALA A 77 -17.48 -26.06 14.00
N LEU A 78 -16.43 -26.76 14.44
CA LEU A 78 -15.13 -26.73 13.76
C LEU A 78 -15.17 -27.40 12.38
N GLU A 79 -15.86 -28.54 12.24
CA GLU A 79 -16.05 -29.19 10.94
C GLU A 79 -16.75 -28.27 9.94
N VAL A 80 -17.84 -27.62 10.37
CA VAL A 80 -18.57 -26.63 9.54
C VAL A 80 -17.68 -25.43 9.22
N ALA A 81 -17.00 -24.87 10.21
CA ALA A 81 -16.09 -23.75 9.98
C ALA A 81 -14.93 -24.11 9.05
N ALA A 82 -14.44 -25.36 9.07
CA ALA A 82 -13.41 -25.84 8.17
C ALA A 82 -13.91 -25.99 6.72
N GLY A 83 -15.17 -26.39 6.53
CA GLY A 83 -15.78 -26.49 5.19
C GLY A 83 -16.18 -25.14 4.57
N LEU A 84 -16.26 -24.07 5.37
CA LEU A 84 -16.61 -22.70 4.94
C LEU A 84 -15.38 -21.81 4.68
N ARG A 85 -14.16 -22.30 4.92
CA ARG A 85 -12.90 -21.62 4.57
C ARG A 85 -12.57 -21.83 3.09
#